data_AF-A0A2S5SQN7-F1
#
_entry.id   AF-A0A2S5SQN7-F1
#
_cell.length_a   1.000
_cell.length_b   1.000
_cell.length_c   1.000
_cell.angle_alpha   90.00
_cell.angle_beta   90.00
_cell.angle_gamma   90.00
#
_symmetry.space_group_name_H-M   'P 1'
#
loop_
_entity.id
_entity.type
_entity.pdbx_description
1 polymer ?
#
loop_
_entity_poly.entity_id
_entity_poly.type
_entity_poly.pdbx_seq_one_letter_code
_entity_poly.pdbx_strand_id
1 'polypeptide(L)'
;MSVQSSEDLSGRYAVEGLYNFHISAGVSEATEILHDDARVKIHHLLQRILNAGWQPLVDRAQPRLKGRYRLEHTLATSNINGLDPAYLPTLEEW
;
A
#
# COMPACT_ATOMS: atom_id res chain seq x y z
N MET A 1 -22.26 7.97 -3.48
CA MET A 1 -22.58 8.67 -4.75
C MET A 1 -21.87 7.94 -5.89
N SER A 2 -22.36 7.95 -7.12
CA SER A 2 -21.60 7.43 -8.27
C SER A 2 -21.46 8.53 -9.31
N VAL A 3 -20.28 8.61 -9.91
CA VAL A 3 -20.04 9.47 -11.07
C VAL A 3 -20.01 8.56 -12.28
N GLN A 4 -20.88 8.84 -13.24
CA GLN A 4 -20.89 8.19 -14.54
C GLN A 4 -20.62 9.25 -15.59
N SER A 5 -19.66 8.97 -16.46
CA SER A 5 -19.43 9.75 -17.67
C SER A 5 -19.39 8.80 -18.86
N SER A 6 -20.05 9.19 -19.94
CA SER A 6 -19.98 8.53 -21.22
C SER A 6 -19.66 9.57 -22.28
N GLU A 7 -18.69 9.26 -23.12
CA GLU A 7 -18.33 10.10 -24.26
C GLU A 7 -18.38 9.25 -25.52
N ASP A 8 -18.98 9.84 -26.54
CA ASP A 8 -19.01 9.29 -27.88
C ASP A 8 -17.69 9.62 -28.60
N LEU A 9 -16.98 8.57 -29.02
CA LEU A 9 -15.67 8.67 -29.64
C LEU A 9 -15.71 8.48 -31.16
N SER A 10 -16.91 8.33 -31.73
CA SER A 10 -17.16 8.05 -33.16
C SER A 10 -16.58 9.07 -34.14
N GLY A 11 -16.08 10.21 -33.66
CA GLY A 11 -15.30 11.18 -34.45
C GLY A 11 -13.78 11.00 -34.34
N ARG A 12 -13.21 11.19 -33.13
CA ARG A 12 -11.75 11.34 -32.93
C ARG A 12 -10.96 10.03 -32.99
N TYR A 13 -11.59 8.88 -32.72
CA TYR A 13 -10.89 7.58 -32.61
C TYR A 13 -11.54 6.46 -33.45
N ALA A 14 -12.41 6.81 -34.40
CA ALA A 14 -13.10 5.82 -35.23
C ALA A 14 -12.16 4.97 -36.10
N VAL A 15 -11.01 5.52 -36.50
CA VAL A 15 -9.97 4.77 -37.25
C VAL A 15 -9.32 3.69 -36.38
N GLU A 16 -9.36 3.84 -35.05
CA GLU A 16 -8.86 2.87 -34.07
C GLU A 16 -9.95 1.88 -33.60
N GLY A 17 -11.17 1.97 -34.15
CA GLY A 17 -12.30 1.08 -33.81
C GLY A 17 -12.96 1.37 -32.46
N LEU A 18 -12.72 2.54 -31.87
CA LEU A 18 -13.29 2.97 -30.59
C LEU A 18 -14.52 3.87 -30.82
N TYR A 19 -15.69 3.42 -30.39
CA TYR A 19 -16.97 4.11 -30.64
C TYR A 19 -17.58 4.74 -29.39
N ASN A 20 -17.37 4.14 -28.21
CA ASN A 20 -17.85 4.67 -26.94
C ASN A 20 -16.94 4.19 -25.83
N PHE A 21 -16.73 5.04 -24.82
CA PHE A 21 -16.21 4.58 -23.54
C PHE A 21 -17.14 4.99 -22.40
N HIS A 22 -17.32 4.08 -21.46
CA HIS A 22 -18.13 4.28 -20.26
C HIS A 22 -17.24 4.12 -19.04
N ILE A 23 -17.07 5.19 -18.25
CA ILE A 23 -16.40 5.13 -16.95
C ILE A 23 -17.44 5.30 -15.88
N SER A 24 -17.57 4.28 -15.03
CA SER A 24 -18.30 4.36 -13.79
C SER A 24 -17.32 4.28 -12.63
N ALA A 25 -17.39 5.28 -11.75
CA ALA A 25 -16.64 5.30 -10.50
C ALA A 25 -17.61 5.48 -9.33
N GLY A 26 -17.59 4.54 -8.39
CA GLY A 26 -18.27 4.72 -7.11
C GLY A 26 -17.49 5.72 -6.26
N VAL A 27 -18.13 6.84 -5.90
CA VAL A 27 -17.65 7.70 -4.82
C VAL A 27 -18.11 7.02 -3.52
N SER A 28 -17.24 6.15 -2.98
CA SER A 28 -17.41 5.67 -1.62
C SER A 28 -17.25 6.85 -0.67
N GLU A 29 -17.93 6.82 0.47
CA GLU A 29 -17.57 7.73 1.56
C GLU A 29 -16.08 7.57 1.89
N ALA A 30 -15.38 8.67 2.15
CA ALA A 30 -14.04 8.61 2.70
C ALA A 30 -14.14 7.86 4.04
N THR A 31 -13.78 6.58 4.02
CA THR A 31 -13.78 5.75 5.21
C THR A 31 -12.46 6.04 5.93
N GLU A 32 -12.37 7.21 6.54
CA GLU A 32 -11.28 7.49 7.46
C GLU A 32 -11.36 6.44 8.58
N ILE A 33 -10.28 5.66 8.73
CA ILE A 33 -10.16 4.64 9.76
C ILE A 33 -9.27 5.18 10.89
N LEU A 34 -9.48 4.71 12.11
CA LEU A 34 -8.62 5.09 13.23
C LEU A 34 -7.18 4.62 12.97
N HIS A 35 -6.20 5.36 13.51
CA HIS A 35 -4.78 5.01 13.37
C HIS A 35 -4.49 3.58 13.86
N ASP A 36 -5.12 3.15 14.95
CA ASP A 36 -4.95 1.79 15.47
C ASP A 36 -5.53 0.73 14.53
N ASP A 37 -6.70 1.00 13.93
CA ASP A 37 -7.30 0.13 12.92
C ASP A 37 -6.42 0.03 11.67
N ALA A 38 -5.81 1.15 11.26
CA ALA A 38 -4.88 1.20 10.13
C ALA A 38 -3.63 0.36 10.41
N ARG A 39 -3.03 0.53 11.60
CA ARG A 39 -1.87 -0.25 12.08
C ARG A 39 -2.14 -1.74 11.99
N VAL A 40 -3.26 -2.20 12.55
CA VAL A 40 -3.63 -3.63 12.51
C VAL A 40 -3.87 -4.11 11.08
N LYS A 41 -4.60 -3.36 10.24
CA LYS A 41 -4.90 -3.74 8.85
C LYS A 41 -3.65 -3.85 7.99
N ILE A 42 -2.74 -2.89 8.09
CA ILE A 42 -1.49 -2.88 7.31
C ILE A 42 -0.62 -4.08 7.70
N HIS A 43 -0.43 -4.33 8.98
CA HIS A 43 0.38 -5.47 9.40
C HIS A 43 -0.27 -6.81 9.06
N HIS A 44 -1.60 -6.92 9.09
CA HIS A 44 -2.27 -8.12 8.59
C HIS A 44 -2.00 -8.36 7.10
N LEU A 45 -1.97 -7.30 6.27
CA LEU A 45 -1.58 -7.40 4.87
C LEU A 45 -0.11 -7.85 4.72
N LEU A 46 0.81 -7.25 5.48
CA LEU A 46 2.22 -7.62 5.45
C LEU A 46 2.45 -9.08 5.85
N GLN A 47 1.74 -9.56 6.87
CA GLN A 47 1.79 -10.98 7.27
C GLN A 47 1.33 -11.91 6.15
N ARG A 48 0.26 -11.56 5.41
CA ARG A 48 -0.18 -12.35 4.25
C ARG A 48 0.88 -12.41 3.15
N ILE A 49 1.58 -11.30 2.90
CA ILE A 49 2.66 -11.22 1.91
C ILE A 49 3.86 -12.09 2.35
N LEU A 50 4.25 -12.03 3.62
CA LEU A 50 5.30 -12.87 4.19
C LEU A 50 4.94 -14.36 4.12
N ASN A 51 3.69 -14.71 4.47
CA ASN A 51 3.18 -16.08 4.38
C ASN A 51 3.10 -16.60 2.93
N ALA A 52 2.99 -15.70 1.94
CA ALA A 52 3.09 -16.05 0.53
C ALA A 52 4.54 -16.29 0.06
N GLY A 53 5.53 -16.18 0.94
CA GLY A 53 6.93 -16.47 0.67
C GLY A 53 7.77 -15.24 0.27
N TRP A 54 7.19 -14.04 0.27
CA TRP A 54 7.98 -12.83 0.09
C TRP A 54 8.94 -12.63 1.26
N GLN A 55 10.14 -12.14 0.96
CA GLN A 55 11.17 -11.86 1.96
C GLN A 55 11.70 -10.43 1.79
N PRO A 56 11.89 -9.69 2.88
CA PRO A 56 12.46 -8.35 2.81
C PRO A 56 13.91 -8.41 2.32
N LEU A 57 14.25 -7.52 1.40
CA LEU A 57 15.63 -7.35 0.93
C LEU A 57 16.44 -6.66 2.03
N VAL A 58 17.53 -7.32 2.46
CA VAL A 58 18.52 -6.73 3.38
C VAL A 58 19.88 -6.76 2.69
N ASP A 59 20.46 -5.58 2.48
CA ASP A 59 21.81 -5.46 1.91
C ASP A 59 22.81 -6.21 2.82
N ARG A 60 23.84 -6.81 2.21
CA ARG A 60 24.91 -7.51 2.91
C ARG A 60 25.62 -6.64 3.95
N ALA A 61 25.72 -5.33 3.69
CA ALA A 61 26.34 -4.38 4.61
C ALA A 61 25.46 -4.03 5.82
N GLN A 62 24.17 -4.38 5.79
CA GLN A 62 23.21 -4.01 6.83
C GLN A 62 23.09 -5.11 7.90
N PRO A 63 22.91 -4.72 9.18
CA PRO A 63 22.72 -5.69 10.25
C PRO A 63 21.35 -6.37 10.08
N ARG A 64 21.31 -7.70 10.29
CA ARG A 64 20.10 -8.52 10.20
C ARG A 64 19.25 -8.42 11.48
N LEU A 65 18.86 -7.19 11.82
CA LEU A 65 18.02 -6.88 12.98
C LEU A 65 16.56 -7.24 12.68
N LYS A 66 15.83 -7.62 13.72
CA LYS A 66 14.41 -8.00 13.65
C LYS A 66 13.62 -7.26 14.73
N GLY A 67 12.31 -7.19 14.55
CA GLY A 67 11.39 -6.66 15.55
C GLY A 67 11.70 -5.20 15.89
N ARG A 68 11.54 -4.90 17.18
CA ARG A 68 11.84 -3.59 17.76
C ARG A 68 13.27 -3.11 17.50
N TYR A 69 14.27 -4.01 17.49
CA TYR A 69 15.65 -3.62 17.19
C TYR A 69 15.83 -3.08 15.77
N ARG A 70 15.04 -3.58 14.80
CA ARG A 70 15.04 -3.02 13.43
C ARG A 70 14.43 -1.63 13.42
N LEU A 71 13.32 -1.44 14.13
CA LEU A 71 12.68 -0.12 14.28
C LEU A 71 13.65 0.90 14.89
N GLU A 72 14.24 0.57 16.05
CA GLU A 72 15.20 1.45 16.75
C GLU A 72 16.39 1.81 15.87
N HIS A 73 16.96 0.84 15.15
CA HIS A 73 18.07 1.09 14.24
C HIS A 73 17.68 1.99 13.06
N THR A 74 16.51 1.77 12.45
CA THR A 74 16.02 2.59 11.34
C THR A 74 15.74 4.03 11.80
N LEU A 75 15.18 4.21 13.00
CA LEU A 75 14.99 5.55 13.60
C LEU A 75 16.30 6.26 13.93
N ALA A 76 17.33 5.52 14.36
CA ALA A 76 18.63 6.07 14.73
C ALA A 76 19.57 6.36 13.54
N THR A 77 19.32 5.76 12.37
CA THR A 77 20.22 5.84 11.21
C THR A 77 19.56 6.50 10.01
N SER A 78 18.77 5.74 9.25
CA SER A 78 18.07 6.20 8.06
C SER A 78 16.98 5.21 7.62
N ASN A 79 15.92 5.72 6.97
CA ASN A 79 14.77 4.95 6.50
C ASN A 79 15.05 4.05 5.28
N ILE A 80 16.20 4.19 4.61
CA ILE A 80 16.65 3.32 3.50
C ILE A 80 16.71 1.84 3.88
N ASN A 81 16.80 1.56 5.18
CA ASN A 81 16.80 0.23 5.74
C ASN A 81 15.41 -0.42 5.77
N GLY A 82 14.33 0.36 5.71
CA GLY A 82 12.98 -0.16 5.90
C GLY A 82 12.75 -0.73 7.31
N LEU A 83 11.50 -1.07 7.59
CA LEU A 83 11.07 -1.70 8.84
C LEU A 83 11.00 -3.22 8.69
N ASP A 84 10.96 -3.92 9.81
CA ASP A 84 10.66 -5.35 9.81
C ASP A 84 9.16 -5.55 9.54
N PRO A 85 8.76 -6.12 8.40
CA PRO A 85 7.35 -6.34 8.05
C PRO A 85 6.65 -7.33 9.00
N ALA A 86 7.41 -8.14 9.75
CA ALA A 86 6.88 -9.08 10.72
C ALA A 86 6.60 -8.43 12.09
N TYR A 87 7.12 -7.23 12.34
CA TYR A 87 6.97 -6.53 13.61
C TYR A 87 5.69 -5.69 13.62
N LEU A 88 4.76 -5.98 14.53
CA LEU A 88 3.60 -5.12 14.78
C LEU A 88 4.00 -4.07 15.85
N PRO A 89 4.20 -2.79 15.48
CA PRO A 89 4.55 -1.74 16.43
C PRO A 89 3.38 -1.48 17.38
N THR A 90 3.63 -0.87 18.54
CA THR A 90 2.57 -0.31 19.38
C THR A 90 1.91 0.91 18.71
N LEU A 91 0.80 1.42 19.25
CA LEU A 91 0.19 2.65 18.73
C LEU A 91 1.10 3.88 18.92
N GLU A 92 1.96 3.89 19.92
CA GLU A 92 2.93 4.98 20.15
C GLU A 92 4.12 4.91 19.20
N GLU A 93 4.52 3.69 18.81
CA GLU A 93 5.56 3.44 17.82
C GLU A 93 5.08 3.68 16.37
N TRP A 94 3.76 3.78 16.17
CA TRP A 94 3.07 3.95 14.88
C TRP A 94 2.82 5.42 14.55
#